data_AF-A0A2R6CHI4-F1
#
_entry.id   AF-A0A2R6CHI4-F1
#
_cell.length_a   1.000
_cell.length_b   1.000
_cell.length_c   1.000
_cell.angle_alpha   90.00
_cell.angle_beta   90.00
_cell.angle_gamma   90.00
#
_symmetry.space_group_name_H-M   'P 1'
#
loop_
_entity.id
_entity.type
_entity.pdbx_description
1 polymer ?
#
loop_
_entity_poly.entity_id
_entity_poly.type
_entity_poly.pdbx_seq_one_letter_code
_entity_poly.pdbx_strand_id
1 'polypeptide(L)'
;MLPYHCVERRPFQRRGSNPLAAADRLRPLAFREPADVLHGDKLYTVYEIARLLQGLDPDAELDPATEDILLDWAIPWMVTNAEALVFAEPATDDEPGYYGLAADRG
;
A
#
# COMPACT_ATOMS: atom_id res chain seq x y z
N MET A 1 18.82 -29.60 39.30
CA MET A 1 17.47 -29.40 38.74
C MET A 1 16.83 -28.24 39.48
N LEU A 2 16.97 -27.02 38.95
CA LEU A 2 16.43 -25.82 39.60
C LEU A 2 14.96 -25.67 39.19
N PRO A 3 14.04 -25.38 40.12
CA PRO A 3 12.64 -25.18 39.79
C PRO A 3 12.49 -23.88 39.01
N TYR A 4 11.81 -23.95 37.88
CA TYR A 4 11.39 -22.77 37.13
C TYR A 4 10.41 -21.97 37.99
N HIS A 5 10.85 -20.84 38.52
CA HIS A 5 9.93 -19.84 39.06
C HIS A 5 9.10 -19.27 37.90
N CYS A 6 7.80 -19.52 37.93
CA CYS A 6 6.84 -18.83 37.08
C CYS A 6 6.86 -17.35 37.50
N VAL A 7 7.40 -16.47 36.65
CA VAL A 7 7.33 -15.02 36.85
C VAL A 7 5.88 -14.62 36.62
N GLU A 8 5.19 -14.23 37.69
CA GLU A 8 3.86 -13.63 37.59
C GLU A 8 3.92 -12.42 36.65
N ARG A 9 3.33 -12.55 35.45
CA ARG A 9 3.21 -11.42 34.53
C ARG A 9 2.27 -10.41 35.19
N ARG A 10 2.84 -9.31 35.70
CA ARG A 10 2.05 -8.12 36.07
C ARG A 10 1.11 -7.80 34.90
N PRO A 11 -0.20 -7.55 35.12
CA PRO A 11 -1.07 -7.09 34.06
C PRO A 11 -0.47 -5.81 33.48
N PHE A 12 -0.41 -5.71 32.15
CA PHE A 12 0.02 -4.52 31.44
C PHE A 12 -0.95 -3.38 31.81
N GLN A 13 -0.60 -2.61 32.84
CA GLN A 13 -1.31 -1.38 33.14
C GLN A 13 -0.99 -0.40 32.01
N ARG A 14 -1.94 -0.23 31.07
CA ARG A 14 -1.92 0.90 30.13
C ARG A 14 -1.90 2.18 30.95
N ARG A 15 -0.71 2.73 31.25
CA ARG A 15 -0.59 4.09 31.78
C ARG A 15 -0.82 5.06 30.62
N GLY A 16 -1.94 5.77 30.65
CA GLY A 16 -2.25 6.82 29.71
C GLY A 16 -3.72 6.85 29.32
N SER A 17 -4.26 8.06 29.12
CA SER A 17 -5.54 8.28 28.47
C SER A 17 -5.58 7.53 27.14
N ASN A 18 -6.63 6.75 26.90
CA ASN A 18 -6.78 5.98 25.67
C ASN A 18 -6.88 6.96 24.47
N PRO A 19 -5.87 7.07 23.59
CA PRO A 19 -5.87 8.08 22.52
C PRO A 19 -7.04 7.91 21.55
N LEU A 20 -7.48 6.65 21.36
CA LEU A 20 -8.67 6.32 20.58
C LEU A 20 -9.95 6.89 21.20
N ALA A 21 -10.06 6.90 22.53
CA ALA A 21 -11.23 7.44 23.22
C ALA A 21 -11.23 8.97 23.30
N ALA A 22 -10.06 9.59 23.12
CA ALA A 22 -9.92 11.05 23.07
C ALA A 22 -10.10 11.63 21.65
N ALA A 23 -10.25 10.77 20.64
CA ALA A 23 -10.40 11.20 19.25
C ALA A 23 -11.87 11.47 18.92
N ASP A 24 -12.21 12.73 18.63
CA ASP A 24 -13.58 13.14 18.30
C ASP A 24 -14.04 12.69 16.90
N ARG A 25 -13.12 12.24 16.05
CA ARG A 25 -13.40 11.81 14.67
C ARG A 25 -12.55 10.60 14.30
N LEU A 26 -13.18 9.44 14.33
CA LEU A 26 -12.66 8.22 13.72
C LEU A 26 -13.34 8.02 12.36
N ARG A 27 -12.57 7.60 11.37
CA ARG A 27 -13.05 7.16 10.06
C ARG A 27 -12.47 5.76 9.82
N PRO A 28 -13.20 4.87 9.12
CA PRO A 28 -12.60 3.67 8.58
C PRO A 28 -11.38 4.04 7.74
N LEU A 29 -10.32 3.25 7.83
CA LEU A 29 -9.23 3.35 6.87
C LEU A 29 -9.79 2.97 5.50
N ALA A 30 -9.72 3.88 4.55
CA ALA A 30 -10.13 3.66 3.17
C ALA A 30 -8.96 4.02 2.27
N PHE A 31 -8.65 3.12 1.33
CA PHE A 31 -7.70 3.40 0.26
C PHE A 31 -8.45 3.97 -0.94
N ARG A 32 -7.72 4.63 -1.84
CA ARG A 32 -8.29 5.09 -3.10
C ARG A 32 -8.63 3.87 -3.98
N GLU A 33 -9.73 3.96 -4.71
CA GLU A 33 -10.07 2.95 -5.71
C GLU A 33 -9.13 3.07 -6.92
N PRO A 34 -8.82 1.97 -7.64
CA PRO A 34 -7.93 2.03 -8.80
C PRO A 34 -8.34 3.07 -9.86
N ALA A 35 -9.64 3.22 -10.10
CA ALA A 35 -10.18 4.18 -11.06
C ALA A 35 -9.97 5.65 -10.65
N ASP A 36 -9.74 5.92 -9.37
CA ASP A 36 -9.41 7.26 -8.86
C ASP A 36 -7.90 7.56 -8.93
N VAL A 37 -7.08 6.57 -9.24
CA VAL A 37 -5.61 6.66 -9.24
C VAL A 37 -5.05 6.57 -10.66
N LEU A 38 -5.59 5.68 -11.49
CA LEU A 38 -5.08 5.36 -12.82
C LEU A 38 -5.99 5.93 -13.90
N HIS A 39 -5.39 6.38 -15.01
CA HIS A 39 -6.16 6.66 -16.23
C HIS A 39 -6.50 5.36 -16.96
N GLY A 40 -7.75 5.24 -17.43
CA GLY A 40 -8.27 4.02 -18.06
C GLY A 40 -7.69 3.67 -19.44
N ASP A 41 -6.96 4.59 -20.06
CA ASP A 41 -6.29 4.42 -21.36
C ASP A 41 -4.76 4.35 -21.24
N LYS A 42 -4.23 4.24 -20.02
CA LYS A 42 -2.78 4.22 -19.76
C LYS A 42 -2.35 2.96 -19.02
N LEU A 43 -1.08 2.61 -19.23
CA LEU A 43 -0.40 1.57 -18.50
C LEU A 43 0.73 2.20 -17.69
N TYR A 44 1.02 1.62 -16.53
CA TYR A 44 1.96 2.15 -15.56
C TYR A 44 2.86 1.07 -14.99
N THR A 45 4.10 1.42 -14.66
CA THR A 45 4.95 0.55 -13.83
C THR A 45 4.48 0.60 -12.36
N VAL A 46 4.92 -0.37 -11.55
CA VAL A 46 4.63 -0.36 -10.10
C VAL A 46 5.15 0.93 -9.42
N TYR A 47 6.28 1.47 -9.89
CA TYR A 47 6.88 2.71 -9.40
C TYR A 47 5.99 3.92 -9.69
N GLU A 48 5.46 4.02 -10.90
CA GLU A 48 4.54 5.08 -11.29
C GLU A 48 3.23 5.00 -10.49
N ILE A 49 2.69 3.79 -10.28
CA ILE A 49 1.51 3.58 -9.43
C ILE A 49 1.79 4.07 -8.00
N ALA A 50 2.97 3.75 -7.46
CA ALA A 50 3.36 4.18 -6.11
C ALA A 50 3.38 5.71 -5.99
N ARG A 51 3.86 6.43 -7.02
CA ARG A 51 3.84 7.90 -7.09
C ARG A 51 2.41 8.45 -7.22
N LEU A 52 1.60 7.89 -8.11
CA LEU A 52 0.20 8.27 -8.30
C LEU A 52 -0.62 8.08 -7.01
N LEU A 53 -0.34 7.03 -6.24
CA LEU A 53 -0.93 6.76 -4.91
C LEU A 53 -0.56 7.81 -3.86
N GLN A 54 0.47 8.62 -4.08
CA GLN A 54 0.77 9.80 -3.27
C GLN A 54 0.24 11.10 -3.87
N GLY A 55 -0.34 11.05 -5.08
CA GLY A 55 -0.79 12.23 -5.81
C GLY A 55 0.34 12.97 -6.52
N LEU A 56 1.46 12.28 -6.77
CA LEU A 56 2.58 12.80 -7.53
C LEU A 56 2.41 12.53 -9.03
N ASP A 57 3.17 13.26 -9.84
CA ASP A 57 3.33 12.95 -11.26
C ASP A 57 4.00 11.58 -11.44
N PRO A 58 3.56 10.72 -12.37
CA PRO A 58 4.19 9.43 -12.62
C PRO A 58 5.66 9.57 -13.02
N ASP A 59 6.08 10.69 -13.63
CA ASP A 59 7.47 10.95 -14.04
C ASP A 59 8.28 11.70 -12.98
N ALA A 60 7.75 11.87 -11.77
CA ALA A 60 8.46 12.57 -10.70
C ALA A 60 9.75 11.84 -10.30
N GLU A 61 10.87 12.56 -10.33
CA GLU A 61 12.15 12.07 -9.82
C GLU A 61 12.13 12.02 -8.29
N LEU A 62 12.35 10.83 -7.74
CA LEU A 62 12.45 10.58 -6.31
C LEU A 62 13.80 9.93 -6.01
N ASP A 63 14.29 10.10 -4.78
CA ASP A 63 15.43 9.33 -4.34
C ASP A 63 15.03 7.85 -4.08
N PRO A 64 15.94 6.88 -4.28
CA PRO A 64 15.60 5.47 -4.17
C PRO A 64 15.01 5.05 -2.81
N ALA A 65 15.46 5.67 -1.71
CA ALA A 65 14.97 5.31 -0.38
C ALA A 65 13.50 5.73 -0.19
N THR A 66 13.12 6.86 -0.75
CA THR A 66 11.72 7.28 -0.81
C THR A 66 10.91 6.34 -1.69
N GLU A 67 11.41 5.95 -2.85
CA GLU A 67 10.71 5.01 -3.75
C GLU A 67 10.42 3.67 -3.11
N ASP A 68 11.43 3.09 -2.43
CA ASP A 68 11.28 1.82 -1.71
C ASP A 68 10.14 1.89 -0.68
N ILE A 69 10.06 3.00 0.06
CA ILE A 69 8.98 3.22 1.02
C ILE A 69 7.63 3.33 0.29
N LEU A 70 7.54 3.98 -0.86
CA LEU A 70 6.26 4.06 -1.59
C LEU A 70 5.83 2.70 -2.13
N LEU A 71 6.78 1.88 -2.61
CA LEU A 71 6.52 0.54 -3.10
C LEU A 71 5.95 -0.38 -2.02
N ASP A 72 6.46 -0.31 -0.79
CA ASP A 72 5.97 -1.10 0.35
C ASP A 72 4.46 -0.90 0.61
N TRP A 73 3.92 0.26 0.20
CA TRP A 73 2.50 0.61 0.37
C TRP A 73 1.70 0.31 -0.90
N ALA A 74 2.31 0.51 -2.08
CA ALA A 74 1.69 0.23 -3.36
C ALA A 74 1.44 -1.27 -3.57
N ILE A 75 2.39 -2.13 -3.20
CA ILE A 75 2.28 -3.58 -3.43
C ILE A 75 1.04 -4.18 -2.71
N PRO A 76 0.82 -3.96 -1.40
CA PRO A 76 -0.39 -4.45 -0.73
C PRO A 76 -1.68 -3.90 -1.36
N TRP A 77 -1.67 -2.63 -1.79
CA TRP A 77 -2.81 -2.02 -2.45
C TRP A 77 -3.11 -2.69 -3.80
N MET A 78 -2.09 -2.97 -4.62
CA MET A 78 -2.26 -3.66 -5.90
C MET A 78 -2.77 -5.09 -5.70
N VAL A 79 -2.22 -5.83 -4.74
CA VAL A 79 -2.67 -7.19 -4.43
C VAL A 79 -4.13 -7.20 -3.98
N THR A 80 -4.53 -6.22 -3.16
CA THR A 80 -5.92 -6.08 -2.69
C THR A 80 -6.89 -5.75 -3.83
N ASN A 81 -6.41 -5.04 -4.86
CA ASN A 81 -7.21 -4.59 -6.00
C ASN A 81 -6.95 -5.37 -7.29
N ALA A 82 -6.34 -6.56 -7.20
CA ALA A 82 -5.85 -7.29 -8.38
C ALA A 82 -6.95 -7.59 -9.42
N GLU A 83 -8.21 -7.76 -8.99
CA GLU A 83 -9.34 -8.02 -9.89
C GLU A 83 -9.67 -6.83 -10.82
N ALA A 84 -9.33 -5.61 -10.40
CA ALA A 84 -9.56 -4.38 -11.17
C ALA A 84 -8.36 -3.98 -12.05
N LEU A 85 -7.28 -4.76 -12.01
CA LEU A 85 -6.04 -4.47 -12.71
C LEU A 85 -5.76 -5.52 -13.80
N VAL A 86 -5.15 -5.06 -14.88
CA VAL A 86 -4.55 -5.93 -15.91
C VAL A 86 -3.05 -5.76 -15.90
N PHE A 87 -2.33 -6.82 -16.27
CA PHE A 87 -0.88 -6.84 -16.40
C PHE A 87 -0.49 -7.07 -17.86
N ALA A 88 0.32 -6.17 -18.40
CA ALA A 88 1.00 -6.31 -19.66
C ALA A 88 2.41 -6.86 -19.39
N GLU A 89 2.67 -8.07 -19.88
CA GLU A 89 3.99 -8.68 -19.81
C GLU A 89 5.02 -7.79 -20.52
N PRO A 90 6.24 -7.67 -19.96
CA PRO A 90 7.31 -6.91 -20.61
C PRO A 90 7.73 -7.57 -21.93
N ALA A 91 8.21 -6.77 -22.88
CA ALA A 91 8.65 -7.30 -24.18
C ALA A 91 9.94 -8.12 -24.07
N THR A 92 10.77 -7.80 -23.07
CA THR A 92 12.07 -8.42 -22.80
C THR A 92 12.30 -8.58 -21.29
N ASP A 93 13.25 -9.43 -20.90
CA ASP A 93 13.53 -9.72 -19.49
C ASP A 93 14.14 -8.55 -18.71
N ASP A 94 14.63 -7.51 -19.40
CA ASP A 94 15.21 -6.29 -18.82
C ASP A 94 14.23 -5.11 -18.74
N GLU A 95 13.02 -5.26 -19.27
CA GLU A 95 11.96 -4.27 -19.19
C GLU A 95 10.98 -4.56 -18.03
N PRO A 96 10.42 -3.52 -17.38
CA PRO A 96 9.37 -3.73 -16.39
C PRO A 96 8.06 -4.10 -17.06
N GLY A 97 7.27 -4.95 -16.40
CA GLY A 97 5.87 -5.13 -16.78
C GLY A 97 5.02 -3.92 -16.40
N TYR A 98 3.93 -3.72 -17.14
CA TYR A 98 3.04 -2.58 -16.93
C TYR A 98 1.65 -3.02 -16.47
N TYR A 99 0.97 -2.13 -15.76
CA TYR A 99 -0.33 -2.37 -15.16
C TYR A 99 -1.32 -1.30 -15.62
N GLY A 100 -2.55 -1.71 -15.90
CA GLY A 100 -3.64 -0.80 -16.26
C GLY A 100 -4.93 -1.16 -15.54
N LEU A 101 -5.95 -0.33 -15.72
CA LEU A 101 -7.30 -0.70 -15.31
C LEU A 101 -7.82 -1.82 -16.21
N ALA A 102 -8.42 -2.83 -15.60
CA ALA A 102 -9.26 -3.74 -16.35
C ALA A 102 -10.40 -2.91 -16.97
N ALA A 103 -10.51 -2.92 -18.30
CA ALA A 103 -11.68 -2.36 -18.95
C ALA A 103 -12.91 -3.02 -18.32
N ASP A 104 -13.91 -2.20 -17.99
CA ASP A 104 -15.19 -2.65 -17.43
C ASP A 104 -15.61 -3.85 -18.27
N ARG A 105 -15.60 -5.06 -17.68
CA ARG A 105 -16.03 -6.25 -18.39
C ARG A 105 -17.53 -6.03 -18.59
N GLY A 106 -17.90 -5.57 -19.79
CA GLY A 106 -19.28 -5.25 -20.15
C GLY A 106 -20.28 -6.33 -19.78
#